data_AF-A0A925PK42-F1
#
_entry.id   AF-A0A925PK42-F1
#
_cell.length_a   1.000
_cell.length_b   1.000
_cell.length_c   1.000
_cell.angle_alpha   90.00
_cell.angle_beta   90.00
_cell.angle_gamma   90.00
#
_symmetry.space_group_name_H-M   'P 1'
#
loop_
_entity.id
_entity.type
_entity.pdbx_description
1 polymer ?
#
loop_
_entity_poly.entity_id
_entity_poly.type
_entity_poly.pdbx_seq_one_letter_code
_entity_poly.pdbx_strand_id
1 'polypeptide(L)'
;MSRFSDAVAIQDGACNPIAIANSLQRGIEEIRTEVGGLLPTDAILKDPALRLMVHHTAYLFRAHDCFDQIGGEYSALMDVCEQKDRGNNHERK
;
A
#
# COMPACT_ATOMS: atom_id res chain seq x y z
N MET A 1 -4.21 -11.92 -3.57
CA MET A 1 -3.34 -10.87 -4.13
C MET A 1 -2.49 -10.33 -3.00
N SER A 2 -1.27 -9.85 -3.27
CA SER A 2 -0.42 -9.22 -2.24
C SER A 2 -0.75 -7.74 -2.11
N ARG A 3 -0.46 -7.13 -0.94
CA ARG A 3 -0.60 -5.68 -0.75
C ARG A 3 0.12 -4.85 -1.83
N PHE A 4 1.28 -5.30 -2.32
CA PHE A 4 2.03 -4.61 -3.36
C PHE A 4 1.30 -4.60 -4.71
N SER A 5 0.65 -5.71 -5.07
CA SER A 5 -0.15 -5.82 -6.29
C SER A 5 -1.36 -4.89 -6.25
N ASP A 6 -2.04 -4.85 -5.08
CA ASP A 6 -3.17 -3.97 -4.85
C ASP A 6 -2.74 -2.48 -4.94
N ALA A 7 -1.56 -2.12 -4.43
CA ALA A 7 -1.04 -0.76 -4.51
C ALA A 7 -0.74 -0.32 -5.95
N VAL A 8 -0.17 -1.21 -6.77
CA VAL A 8 0.06 -0.95 -8.21
C VAL A 8 -1.28 -0.75 -8.93
N ALA A 9 -2.27 -1.62 -8.72
CA ALA A 9 -3.58 -1.50 -9.36
C ALA A 9 -4.32 -0.19 -9.00
N ILE A 10 -4.13 0.30 -7.77
CA ILE A 10 -4.69 1.59 -7.33
C ILE A 10 -4.02 2.76 -8.05
N GLN A 11 -2.71 2.70 -8.26
CA GLN A 11 -1.98 3.71 -9.03
C GLN A 11 -2.37 3.68 -10.52
N ASP A 12 -2.66 2.51 -11.08
CA ASP A 12 -3.19 2.36 -12.46
C ASP A 12 -4.63 2.91 -12.63
N GLY A 13 -5.25 3.40 -11.56
CA GLY A 13 -6.52 4.11 -11.60
C GLY A 13 -7.68 3.41 -10.88
N ALA A 14 -7.44 2.33 -10.12
CA ALA A 14 -8.49 1.74 -9.30
C ALA A 14 -8.89 2.70 -8.16
N CYS A 15 -10.09 3.27 -8.26
CA CYS A 15 -10.56 4.38 -7.41
C CYS A 15 -11.74 4.03 -6.50
N ASN A 16 -12.11 2.76 -6.37
CA ASN A 16 -13.23 2.34 -5.52
C ASN A 16 -12.82 2.37 -4.03
N PRO A 17 -13.36 3.27 -3.19
CA PRO A 17 -12.93 3.42 -1.80
C PRO A 17 -13.16 2.16 -0.95
N ILE A 18 -14.21 1.38 -1.23
CA ILE A 18 -14.50 0.13 -0.53
C ILE A 18 -13.42 -0.91 -0.85
N ALA A 19 -13.03 -1.01 -2.12
CA ALA A 19 -11.97 -1.93 -2.54
C ALA A 19 -10.62 -1.53 -1.94
N ILE A 20 -10.31 -0.23 -1.89
CA ILE A 20 -9.08 0.29 -1.29
C ILE A 20 -9.05 -0.01 0.22
N ALA A 21 -10.14 0.26 0.95
CA ALA A 21 -10.24 -0.03 2.37
C ALA A 21 -10.04 -1.53 2.68
N ASN A 22 -10.66 -2.41 1.88
CA ASN A 22 -10.46 -3.85 2.00
C ASN A 22 -9.00 -4.26 1.72
N SER A 23 -8.34 -3.59 0.78
CA SER A 23 -6.93 -3.86 0.44
C SER A 23 -5.98 -3.40 1.54
N LEU A 24 -6.26 -2.24 2.16
CA LEU A 24 -5.56 -1.78 3.37
C LEU A 24 -5.67 -2.78 4.52
N GLN A 25 -6.88 -3.27 4.80
CA GLN A 25 -7.09 -4.27 5.85
C GLN A 25 -6.27 -5.54 5.59
N ARG A 26 -6.34 -6.09 4.37
CA ARG A 26 -5.56 -7.28 4.00
C ARG A 26 -4.06 -7.03 4.13
N GLY A 27 -3.54 -5.89 3.67
CA GLY A 27 -2.12 -5.57 3.77
C GLY A 27 -1.64 -5.44 5.23
N ILE A 28 -2.47 -4.90 6.13
CA ILE A 28 -2.19 -4.86 7.57
C ILE A 28 -2.12 -6.28 8.15
N GLU A 29 -3.03 -7.16 7.75
CA GLU A 29 -3.03 -8.57 8.17
C GLU A 29 -1.81 -9.33 7.63
N GLU A 30 -1.43 -9.11 6.37
CA GLU A 30 -0.20 -9.66 5.77
C GLU A 30 1.04 -9.28 6.58
N ILE A 31 1.21 -7.99 6.90
CA ILE A 31 2.36 -7.51 7.70
C ILE A 31 2.33 -8.11 9.11
N ARG A 32 1.15 -8.24 9.74
CA ARG A 32 1.03 -8.90 11.05
C ARG A 32 1.54 -10.33 11.02
N THR A 33 1.20 -11.08 9.97
CA THR A 33 1.67 -12.45 9.79
C THR A 33 3.16 -12.52 9.51
N GLU A 34 3.71 -11.60 8.69
CA GLU A 34 5.14 -11.56 8.35
C GLU A 34 6.04 -11.23 9.56
N VAL A 35 5.63 -10.26 10.39
CA VAL A 35 6.45 -9.74 11.50
C VAL A 35 6.24 -10.55 12.80
N GLY A 36 5.21 -11.39 12.88
CA GLY A 36 5.01 -12.36 13.96
C GLY A 36 4.80 -11.75 15.36
N GLY A 37 4.28 -10.53 15.47
CA GLY A 37 4.25 -9.77 16.73
C GLY A 37 2.92 -9.10 17.08
N LEU A 38 2.74 -8.80 18.38
CA LEU A 38 1.54 -8.16 18.96
C LEU A 38 1.37 -6.69 18.56
N LEU A 39 2.41 -6.02 18.08
CA LEU A 39 2.41 -4.58 17.74
C LEU A 39 3.30 -4.27 16.52
N PRO A 40 2.90 -4.63 15.29
CA PRO A 40 3.65 -4.32 14.08
C PRO A 40 3.40 -2.88 13.58
N THR A 41 2.99 -1.96 14.46
CA THR A 41 2.57 -0.60 14.10
C THR A 41 3.62 0.12 13.27
N ASP A 42 4.90 0.02 13.65
CA ASP A 42 5.98 0.70 12.93
C ASP A 42 6.21 0.10 11.53
N ALA A 43 6.06 -1.23 11.39
CA ALA A 43 6.13 -1.91 10.10
C ALA A 43 4.95 -1.54 9.19
N ILE A 44 3.75 -1.42 9.75
CA ILE A 44 2.53 -0.99 9.04
C ILE A 44 2.67 0.45 8.54
N LEU A 45 3.12 1.37 9.41
CA LEU A 45 3.24 2.80 9.07
C LEU A 45 4.32 3.08 8.02
N LYS A 46 5.37 2.24 7.98
CA LYS A 46 6.49 2.38 7.05
C LYS A 46 6.34 1.53 5.78
N ASP A 47 5.30 0.71 5.68
CA ASP A 47 5.08 -0.14 4.50
C ASP A 47 4.71 0.72 3.28
N PRO A 48 5.44 0.58 2.15
CA PRO A 48 5.26 1.44 1.00
C PRO A 48 3.90 1.22 0.32
N ALA A 49 3.39 -0.01 0.29
CA ALA A 49 2.10 -0.30 -0.34
C ALA A 49 0.96 0.33 0.46
N LEU A 50 0.95 0.17 1.79
CA LEU A 50 -0.05 0.81 2.64
C LEU A 50 0.01 2.34 2.56
N ARG A 51 1.22 2.93 2.55
CA ARG A 51 1.38 4.39 2.39
C ARG A 51 0.77 4.89 1.08
N LEU A 52 0.97 4.18 -0.04
CA LEU A 52 0.39 4.54 -1.33
C LEU A 52 -1.14 4.43 -1.34
N MET A 53 -1.70 3.36 -0.78
CA MET A 53 -3.14 3.17 -0.67
C MET A 53 -3.80 4.26 0.21
N VAL A 54 -3.18 4.61 1.33
CA VAL A 54 -3.65 5.70 2.21
C VAL A 54 -3.57 7.04 1.48
N HIS A 55 -2.47 7.31 0.75
CA HIS A 55 -2.34 8.51 -0.06
C HIS A 55 -3.47 8.64 -1.08
N HIS A 56 -3.73 7.57 -1.84
CA HIS A 56 -4.78 7.56 -2.84
C HIS A 56 -6.17 7.76 -2.19
N THR A 57 -6.40 7.15 -1.02
CA THR A 57 -7.62 7.36 -0.24
C THR A 57 -7.78 8.83 0.17
N ALA A 58 -6.72 9.45 0.70
CA ALA A 58 -6.72 10.86 1.09
C ALA A 58 -6.98 11.79 -0.13
N TYR A 59 -6.42 11.45 -1.29
CA TYR A 59 -6.69 12.14 -2.55
C TYR A 59 -8.17 12.06 -2.95
N LEU A 60 -8.77 10.86 -2.94
CA LEU A 60 -10.18 10.65 -3.32
C LEU A 60 -11.15 11.46 -2.44
N PHE A 61 -10.87 11.56 -1.14
CA PHE A 61 -11.70 12.31 -0.20
C PHE A 61 -11.33 13.79 -0.07
N ARG A 62 -10.39 14.28 -0.89
CA ARG A 62 -9.84 15.65 -0.81
C ARG A 62 -9.28 16.00 0.58
N ALA A 63 -8.93 14.99 1.37
CA ALA A 63 -8.31 15.14 2.68
C ALA A 63 -6.80 15.37 2.60
N HIS A 64 -6.24 15.50 1.40
CA HIS A 64 -4.82 15.76 1.14
C HIS A 64 -4.23 16.93 1.96
N ASP A 65 -5.00 17.98 2.22
CA ASP A 65 -4.59 19.11 3.08
C ASP A 65 -4.28 18.69 4.53
N CYS A 66 -4.83 17.55 4.98
CA CYS A 66 -4.56 16.96 6.29
C CYS A 66 -3.46 15.87 6.25
N PHE A 67 -3.11 15.39 5.07
CA PHE A 67 -2.20 14.25 4.83
C PHE A 67 -1.12 14.62 3.82
N ASP A 68 -0.49 15.76 4.04
CA ASP A 68 0.53 16.32 3.17
C ASP A 68 1.88 15.69 3.50
N GLN A 69 2.26 14.55 2.88
CA GLN A 69 3.55 13.92 3.22
C GLN A 69 4.14 12.85 2.29
N ILE A 70 3.62 12.64 1.09
CA ILE A 70 4.19 11.62 0.19
C ILE A 70 4.69 12.23 -1.14
N GLY A 71 4.39 13.51 -1.43
CA GLY A 71 4.68 14.13 -2.72
C GLY A 71 6.11 13.94 -3.27
N GLY A 72 7.15 14.09 -2.44
CA GLY A 72 8.54 13.87 -2.86
C GLY A 72 9.00 12.41 -2.82
N GLU A 73 8.32 11.55 -2.07
CA GLU A 73 8.68 10.14 -1.88
C GLU A 73 7.84 9.19 -2.75
N TYR A 74 6.79 9.70 -3.40
CA TYR A 74 5.77 8.91 -4.08
C TYR A 74 6.36 7.97 -5.14
N SER A 75 7.24 8.49 -6.01
CA SER A 75 7.90 7.69 -7.05
C SER A 75 8.74 6.57 -6.46
N ALA A 76 9.50 6.84 -5.40
CA ALA A 76 10.33 5.83 -4.74
C ALA A 76 9.47 4.71 -4.10
N LEU A 77 8.33 5.05 -3.50
CA LEU A 77 7.41 4.05 -2.95
C LEU A 77 6.78 3.17 -4.05
N MET A 78 6.45 3.79 -5.19
CA MET A 78 5.95 3.06 -6.36
C MET A 78 6.98 2.08 -6.91
N ASP A 79 8.24 2.51 -7.07
CA ASP A 79 9.33 1.65 -7.54
C ASP A 79 9.50 0.41 -6.65
N VAL A 80 9.40 0.58 -5.33
CA VAL A 80 9.46 -0.55 -4.39
C VAL A 80 8.28 -1.51 -4.58
N CYS A 81 7.07 -0.99 -4.76
CA CYS A 81 5.89 -1.82 -4.95
C CYS A 81 5.94 -2.60 -6.26
N GLU A 82 6.36 -1.97 -7.36
CA GLU A 82 6.54 -2.65 -8.64
C GLU A 82 7.61 -3.75 -8.57
N GLN A 83 8.75 -3.49 -7.92
CA GLN A 83 9.81 -4.48 -7.75
C GLN A 83 9.30 -5.70 -6.95
N LYS A 84 8.57 -5.46 -5.87
CA LYS A 84 8.01 -6.52 -5.01
C LYS A 84 6.90 -7.31 -5.71
N ASP A 85 6.04 -6.66 -6.48
CA ASP A 85 5.00 -7.33 -7.26
C ASP A 85 5.63 -8.23 -8.34
N ARG A 86 6.64 -7.73 -9.07
CA ARG A 86 7.39 -8.52 -10.06
C ARG A 86 8.11 -9.72 -9.44
N GLY A 87 8.73 -9.54 -8.26
CA GLY A 87 9.39 -10.61 -7.51
C GLY A 87 8.42 -11.72 -7.09
N ASN A 88 7.27 -11.35 -6.52
CA ASN A 88 6.24 -12.32 -6.10
C ASN A 88 5.62 -13.10 -7.27
N ASN A 89 5.58 -12.53 -8.47
CA ASN A 89 5.10 -13.21 -9.67
C ASN A 89 6.11 -14.21 -10.26
N HIS A 90 7.40 -14.09 -9.92
CA HIS A 90 8.44 -15.02 -10.38
C HIS A 90 8.54 -16.27 -9.48
N GLU A 91 8.30 -16.14 -8.18
CA GLU A 91 8.30 -17.25 -7.21
C GLU A 91 7.07 -18.17 -7.30
N ARG A 92 6.08 -17.80 -8.13
CA ARG A 92 4.83 -18.55 -8.33
C ARG A 92 4.78 -19.37 -9.63
N LYS A 93 5.89 -19.46 -10.37
CA LYS A 93 6.03 -20.31 -11.57
C LYS A 93 6.84 -21.56 -11.26
#